data_AF-A0A7S7UAC1-F1
#
_entry.id   AF-A0A7S7UAC1-F1
#
_cell.length_a   1.000
_cell.length_b   1.000
_cell.length_c   1.000
_cell.angle_alpha   90.00
_cell.angle_beta   90.00
_cell.angle_gamma   90.00
#
_symmetry.space_group_name_H-M   'P 1'
#
loop_
_entity.id
_entity.type
_entity.pdbx_description
1 polymer ?
#
loop_
_entity_poly.entity_id
_entity_poly.type
_entity_poly.pdbx_seq_one_letter_code
_entity_poly.pdbx_strand_id
1 'polypeptide(L)'
;MRAERSRPTGAMTRHRRRFKQTKSLEARLAMAAYRLRAKAKKAPSSIEREALLLRTHQFEEGQHIASDIHAILNGTKPGDIPFISPRNLNCISI
;
A
#
# COMPACT_ATOMS: atom_id res chain seq x y z
N MET A 1 -33.93 50.31 -2.11
CA MET A 1 -33.47 49.51 -3.27
C MET A 1 -32.13 48.88 -2.94
N ARG A 2 -32.02 47.54 -2.90
CA ARG A 2 -30.75 46.84 -2.69
C ARG A 2 -30.67 45.72 -3.73
N ALA A 3 -29.81 45.90 -4.73
CA ALA A 3 -29.66 44.96 -5.83
C ALA A 3 -29.21 43.59 -5.33
N GLU A 4 -30.01 42.57 -5.62
CA GLU A 4 -29.67 41.17 -5.41
C GLU A 4 -28.51 40.81 -6.34
N ARG A 5 -27.33 40.61 -5.75
CA ARG A 5 -26.19 40.05 -6.47
C ARG A 5 -26.51 38.58 -6.76
N SER A 6 -26.90 38.30 -8.00
CA SER A 6 -27.03 36.95 -8.53
C SER A 6 -25.70 36.19 -8.32
N ARG A 7 -25.68 35.26 -7.36
CA ARG A 7 -24.57 34.31 -7.26
C ARG A 7 -24.76 33.29 -8.36
N PRO A 8 -23.80 33.08 -9.27
CA PRO A 8 -23.89 31.95 -10.18
C PRO A 8 -23.69 30.68 -9.35
N THR A 9 -24.79 29.99 -9.02
CA THR A 9 -24.78 28.63 -8.46
C THR A 9 -24.49 27.61 -9.57
N GLY A 10 -23.50 27.90 -10.41
CA GLY A 10 -22.90 26.96 -11.34
C GLY A 10 -21.89 26.12 -10.58
N ALA A 11 -22.36 25.25 -9.68
CA ALA A 11 -21.52 24.28 -9.00
C ALA A 11 -20.88 23.39 -10.07
N MET A 12 -19.61 23.64 -10.40
CA MET A 12 -18.77 22.72 -11.14
C MET A 12 -18.68 21.43 -10.33
N THR A 13 -19.61 20.51 -10.56
CA THR A 13 -19.59 19.18 -9.97
C THR A 13 -18.49 18.40 -10.68
N ARG A 14 -17.26 18.60 -10.21
CA ARG A 14 -16.11 17.76 -10.53
C ARG A 14 -16.55 16.33 -10.23
N HIS A 15 -16.84 15.56 -11.28
CA HIS A 15 -17.35 14.20 -11.14
C HIS A 15 -16.34 13.41 -10.30
N ARG A 16 -16.72 13.03 -9.08
CA ARG A 16 -15.85 12.21 -8.22
C ARG A 16 -15.75 10.84 -8.87
N ARG A 17 -14.66 10.60 -9.60
CA ARG A 17 -14.34 9.26 -10.14
C ARG A 17 -14.12 8.32 -8.96
N ARG A 18 -15.15 7.53 -8.62
CA ARG A 18 -15.02 6.43 -7.68
C ARG A 18 -14.20 5.33 -8.35
N PHE A 19 -12.91 5.29 -8.03
CA PHE A 19 -12.05 4.19 -8.45
C PHE A 19 -12.44 2.94 -7.65
N LYS A 20 -12.88 1.89 -8.36
CA LYS A 20 -13.16 0.59 -7.72
C LYS A 20 -11.83 -0.09 -7.43
N GLN A 21 -11.38 0.00 -6.19
CA GLN A 21 -10.24 -0.76 -5.73
C GLN A 21 -10.67 -2.21 -5.49
N THR A 22 -10.31 -3.11 -6.41
CA THR A 22 -10.69 -4.53 -6.38
C THR A 22 -9.80 -5.39 -5.48
N LYS A 23 -8.59 -4.91 -5.16
CA LYS A 23 -7.62 -5.60 -4.31
C LYS A 23 -7.44 -4.86 -2.99
N SER A 24 -7.38 -5.62 -1.90
CA SER A 24 -7.10 -5.07 -0.56
C SER A 24 -5.78 -4.31 -0.57
N LEU A 25 -5.63 -3.39 0.38
CA LEU A 25 -4.41 -2.61 0.54
C LEU A 25 -3.21 -3.53 0.79
N GLU A 26 -3.36 -4.51 1.69
CA GLU A 26 -2.36 -5.54 2.00
C GLU A 26 -1.89 -6.29 0.76
N ALA A 27 -2.82 -6.79 -0.06
CA ALA A 27 -2.50 -7.54 -1.28
C ALA A 27 -1.69 -6.69 -2.28
N ARG A 28 -1.95 -5.39 -2.35
CA ARG A 28 -1.21 -4.47 -3.22
C ARG A 28 0.22 -4.22 -2.71
N LEU A 29 0.38 -4.06 -1.40
CA LEU A 29 1.68 -3.84 -0.76
C LEU A 29 2.55 -5.09 -0.89
N ALA A 30 1.98 -6.28 -0.66
CA ALA A 30 2.64 -7.57 -0.87
C ALA A 30 3.12 -7.74 -2.33
N MET A 31 2.25 -7.45 -3.30
CA MET A 31 2.60 -7.49 -4.73
C MET A 31 3.72 -6.50 -5.10
N ALA A 32 3.75 -5.32 -4.48
CA ALA A 32 4.78 -4.32 -4.71
C ALA A 32 6.14 -4.80 -4.16
N ALA A 33 6.17 -5.32 -2.94
CA ALA A 33 7.36 -5.89 -2.32
C ALA A 33 7.93 -7.06 -3.15
N TYR A 34 7.07 -7.98 -3.60
CA TYR A 34 7.48 -9.10 -4.46
C TYR A 34 8.16 -8.62 -5.75
N ARG A 35 7.57 -7.64 -6.43
CA ARG A 35 8.13 -7.07 -7.68
C ARG A 35 9.47 -6.39 -7.46
N LEU A 36 9.63 -5.68 -6.34
CA LEU A 36 10.88 -5.00 -6.00
C LEU A 36 11.98 -6.00 -5.65
N ARG A 37 11.68 -7.09 -4.94
CA ARG A 37 12.62 -8.19 -4.73
C ARG A 37 13.03 -8.85 -6.03
N ALA A 38 12.08 -9.13 -6.92
CA ALA A 38 12.39 -9.72 -8.22
C ALA A 38 13.33 -8.83 -9.06
N LYS A 39 13.19 -7.50 -8.96
CA LYS A 39 14.12 -6.54 -9.56
C LYS A 39 15.48 -6.53 -8.84
N ALA A 40 15.48 -6.53 -7.51
CA ALA A 40 16.71 -6.55 -6.71
C ALA A 40 17.54 -7.83 -6.92
N LYS A 41 16.90 -8.97 -7.19
CA LYS A 41 17.59 -10.23 -7.54
C LYS A 41 18.29 -10.18 -8.89
N LYS A 42 17.78 -9.39 -9.83
CA LYS A 42 18.35 -9.23 -11.19
C LYS A 42 19.43 -8.14 -11.25
N ALA A 43 19.44 -7.22 -10.28
CA ALA A 43 20.42 -6.16 -10.22
C ALA A 43 21.76 -6.69 -9.66
N PRO A 44 22.92 -6.29 -10.23
CA PRO A 44 24.22 -6.55 -9.61
C PRO A 44 24.30 -5.87 -8.23
N SER A 45 25.18 -6.35 -7.36
CA SER A 45 25.41 -5.77 -6.03
C SER A 45 25.95 -4.34 -6.17
N SER A 46 25.02 -3.39 -6.17
CA SER A 46 25.21 -1.96 -6.37
C SER A 46 24.24 -1.20 -5.47
N ILE A 47 24.47 0.09 -5.29
CA ILE A 47 23.60 1.04 -4.58
C ILE A 47 22.13 0.92 -5.06
N GLU A 48 21.94 0.63 -6.35
CA GLU A 48 20.60 0.42 -6.93
C GLU A 48 19.88 -0.81 -6.36
N ARG A 49 20.62 -1.90 -6.12
CA ARG A 49 20.06 -3.12 -5.50
C ARG A 49 19.65 -2.84 -4.05
N GLU A 50 20.47 -2.12 -3.31
CA GLU A 50 20.16 -1.74 -1.92
C GLU A 50 18.94 -0.83 -1.84
N ALA A 51 18.83 0.16 -2.74
CA ALA A 51 17.65 1.02 -2.83
C ALA A 51 16.36 0.22 -3.12
N LEU A 52 16.43 -0.82 -3.95
CA LEU A 52 15.30 -1.72 -4.22
C LEU A 52 14.93 -2.57 -3.01
N LEU A 53 15.91 -3.02 -2.22
CA LEU A 53 15.69 -3.78 -0.99
C LEU A 53 15.10 -2.89 0.13
N LEU A 54 15.59 -1.66 0.28
CA LEU A 54 15.04 -0.70 1.23
C LEU A 54 13.56 -0.41 0.93
N ARG A 55 13.22 -0.15 -0.34
CA ARG A 55 11.83 0.02 -0.74
C ARG A 55 11.00 -1.23 -0.48
N THR A 56 11.55 -2.41 -0.73
CA THR A 56 10.88 -3.68 -0.41
C THR A 56 10.47 -3.71 1.07
N HIS A 57 11.39 -3.38 1.98
CA HIS A 57 11.11 -3.36 3.41
C HIS A 57 10.04 -2.34 3.79
N GLN A 58 10.06 -1.14 3.19
CA GLN A 58 9.00 -0.15 3.41
C GLN A 58 7.61 -0.67 3.00
N PHE A 59 7.52 -1.44 1.92
CA PHE A 59 6.26 -2.05 1.50
C PHE A 59 5.82 -3.21 2.40
N GLU A 60 6.76 -3.98 2.95
CA GLU A 60 6.49 -5.03 3.95
C GLU A 60 5.97 -4.42 5.26
N GLU A 61 6.63 -3.39 5.77
CA GLU A 61 6.19 -2.65 6.96
C GLU A 61 4.80 -2.02 6.75
N GLY A 62 4.58 -1.41 5.59
CA GLY A 62 3.26 -0.87 5.23
C GLY A 62 2.17 -1.94 5.19
N GLN A 63 2.50 -3.16 4.74
CA GLN A 63 1.54 -4.28 4.74
C GLN A 63 1.17 -4.68 6.16
N HIS A 64 2.13 -4.72 7.08
CA HIS A 64 1.88 -5.03 8.48
C HIS A 64 1.03 -3.97 9.16
N ILE A 65 1.37 -2.69 8.99
CA ILE A 65 0.57 -1.59 9.54
C ILE A 65 -0.86 -1.62 8.99
N ALA A 66 -1.03 -1.90 7.69
CA ALA A 66 -2.36 -2.04 7.09
C ALA A 66 -3.16 -3.20 7.69
N SER A 67 -2.51 -4.34 7.91
CA SER A 67 -3.10 -5.52 8.56
C SER A 67 -3.48 -5.23 10.01
N ASP A 68 -2.65 -4.50 10.75
CA ASP A 68 -2.93 -4.12 12.14
C ASP A 68 -4.10 -3.14 12.23
N ILE A 69 -4.16 -2.16 11.32
CA ILE A 69 -5.31 -1.25 11.23
C ILE A 69 -6.58 -2.05 10.92
N HIS A 70 -6.52 -3.00 9.99
CA HIS A 70 -7.65 -3.88 9.69
C HIS A 70 -8.07 -4.71 10.92
N ALA A 71 -7.11 -5.24 11.68
CA ALA A 71 -7.34 -5.99 12.91
C ALA A 71 -7.98 -5.14 14.02
N ILE A 72 -7.51 -3.90 14.23
CA ILE A 72 -8.07 -2.95 15.20
C ILE A 72 -9.53 -2.64 14.86
N LEU A 73 -9.83 -2.38 13.58
CA LEU A 73 -11.19 -2.10 13.12
C LEU A 73 -12.15 -3.27 13.36
N ASN A 74 -11.62 -4.51 13.41
CA ASN A 74 -12.39 -5.73 13.67
C ASN A 74 -12.37 -6.15 15.15
N GLY A 75 -11.79 -5.36 16.05
CA GLY A 75 -11.76 -5.64 17.50
C GLY A 75 -10.74 -6.70 17.93
N THR A 76 -9.81 -7.08 17.05
CA THR A 76 -8.68 -7.98 17.38
C THR A 76 -7.49 -7.20 17.94
N LYS A 77 -6.73 -7.79 18.88
CA LYS A 77 -5.61 -7.11 19.54
C LYS A 77 -4.39 -7.04 18.60
N PRO A 78 -3.71 -5.88 18.51
CA PRO A 78 -2.46 -5.78 17.77
C PRO A 78 -1.39 -6.62 18.46
N GLY A 79 -0.76 -7.55 17.73
CA GLY A 79 0.29 -8.45 18.25
C GLY A 79 0.05 -9.94 18.01
N ASP A 80 -1.19 -10.35 17.70
CA ASP A 80 -1.50 -11.76 17.39
C ASP A 80 -1.15 -12.14 15.94
N ILE A 81 -0.82 -11.16 15.09
CA ILE A 81 -0.42 -11.39 13.70
C ILE A 81 1.10 -11.60 13.66
N PRO A 82 1.59 -12.83 13.40
CA PRO A 82 3.01 -13.09 13.37
C PRO A 82 3.68 -12.25 12.28
N PHE A 83 4.78 -11.58 12.63
CA PHE A 83 5.69 -10.95 11.67
C PHE A 83 6.36 -12.04 10.83
N ILE A 84 5.73 -12.39 9.71
CA ILE A 84 6.35 -13.28 8.72
C ILE A 84 7.32 -12.42 7.91
N SER A 85 8.52 -12.23 8.46
CA SER A 85 9.66 -11.71 7.71
C SER A 85 9.84 -12.59 6.47
N PRO A 86 9.69 -12.05 5.25
CA PRO A 86 9.90 -12.86 4.07
C PRO A 86 11.39 -13.08 3.81
N ARG A 87 12.31 -12.67 4.72
CA ARG A 87 13.73 -13.07 4.69
C ARG A 87 13.92 -14.56 4.93
N ASN A 88 12.91 -15.27 5.46
CA ASN A 88 12.92 -16.71 5.67
C ASN A 88 12.09 -17.50 4.64
N LEU A 89 11.80 -16.91 3.46
CA LEU A 89 11.24 -17.63 2.31
C LEU A 89 12.37 -18.12 1.38
N ASN A 90 13.34 -18.83 1.94
CA ASN A 90 13.94 -19.95 1.21
C ASN A 90 13.04 -21.14 1.53
N CYS A 91 12.63 -21.92 0.52
CA CYS A 91 11.72 -23.08 0.62
C CYS A 91 10.20 -22.78 0.53
N ILE A 92 9.75 -22.18 -0.57
CA ILE A 92 8.59 -22.75 -1.29
C ILE A 92 9.01 -22.84 -2.75
N SER A 93 9.86 -23.84 -3.02
CA SER A 93 9.87 -24.53 -4.30
C SER A 93 8.72 -25.52 -4.25
N ILE A 94 7.73 -25.35 -5.12
CA ILE A 94 6.92 -26.34 -5.87
C ILE A 94 5.94 -25.51 -6.71
#